data_AF-A0A5J4KMW9-F1
#
_entry.id   AF-A0A5J4KMW9-F1
#
_cell.length_a   1.000
_cell.length_b   1.000
_cell.length_c   1.000
_cell.angle_alpha   90.00
_cell.angle_beta   90.00
_cell.angle_gamma   90.00
#
_symmetry.space_group_name_H-M   'P 1'
#
loop_
_entity.id
_entity.type
_entity.pdbx_description
1 polymer ?
#
loop_
_entity_poly.entity_id
_entity_poly.type
_entity_poly.pdbx_seq_one_letter_code
_entity_poly.pdbx_strand_id
1 'polypeptide(L)'
;MSGARRFHTQNGRDIAYFTGTSSFARFTVVAQESLVVVDRALPLDKAALFGCALITGVGAIMNTARVAPGEPVAIFGLGGVGLSTIMGAKLVGASPIIAIDMLPSKFELARRLGADHTIAAGEGDPVKMIRELTNGGVEYAFDVVGNTNVLAQAFKATRPGGKTIAIGIPPTDKFLSTHAAALVLQEKTIQGSFMGSAIPRRDISRLTHLYMSGKLPLDELLSPSITLADINTGFDRLAQGSAIRQLLRFV
;
A
#
# COMPACT_ATOMS: atom_id res chain seq x y z
N MET A 1 3.41 -15.36 -22.60
CA MET A 1 2.66 -14.38 -23.41
C MET A 1 3.19 -14.44 -24.85
N SER A 2 2.31 -14.51 -25.85
CA SER A 2 2.67 -14.72 -27.27
C SER A 2 3.28 -13.51 -27.98
N GLY A 3 3.55 -12.40 -27.28
CA GLY A 3 4.01 -11.14 -27.88
C GLY A 3 2.95 -10.38 -28.69
N ALA A 4 1.76 -10.96 -28.88
CA ALA A 4 0.68 -10.35 -29.66
C ALA A 4 0.15 -9.07 -29.00
N ARG A 5 -0.06 -8.03 -29.81
CA ARG A 5 -0.76 -6.80 -29.42
C ARG A 5 -2.24 -6.94 -29.76
N ARG A 6 -3.12 -6.38 -28.91
CA ARG A 6 -4.58 -6.34 -29.13
C ARG A 6 -5.16 -4.93 -29.11
N PHE A 7 -4.34 -3.96 -28.72
CA PHE A 7 -4.72 -2.56 -28.74
C PHE A 7 -4.05 -1.89 -29.93
N HIS A 8 -4.88 -1.27 -30.77
CA HIS A 8 -4.44 -0.53 -31.93
C HIS A 8 -5.19 0.80 -31.98
N THR A 9 -4.53 1.83 -32.48
CA THR A 9 -5.19 3.08 -32.86
C THR A 9 -6.06 2.87 -34.11
N GLN A 10 -6.94 3.82 -34.42
CA GLN A 10 -7.76 3.77 -35.65
C GLN A 10 -6.93 3.70 -36.94
N ASN A 11 -5.70 4.24 -36.92
CA ASN A 11 -4.75 4.16 -38.04
C ASN A 11 -3.81 2.95 -37.97
N GLY A 12 -4.14 1.92 -37.17
CA GLY A 12 -3.44 0.64 -37.17
C GLY A 12 -2.11 0.60 -36.42
N ARG A 13 -1.77 1.64 -35.64
CA ARG A 13 -0.56 1.65 -34.81
C ARG A 13 -0.79 0.86 -33.53
N ASP A 14 0.14 -0.03 -33.21
CA ASP A 14 0.11 -0.79 -31.96
C ASP A 14 0.23 0.11 -30.73
N ILE A 15 -0.58 -0.21 -29.72
CA ILE A 15 -0.54 0.40 -28.39
C ILE A 15 0.01 -0.64 -27.42
N ALA A 16 0.95 -0.21 -26.57
CA ALA A 16 1.54 -1.10 -25.58
C ALA A 16 0.55 -1.49 -24.48
N TYR A 17 0.70 -2.70 -23.96
CA TYR A 17 0.05 -3.11 -22.72
C TYR A 17 0.74 -2.46 -21.52
N PHE A 18 -0.03 -2.20 -20.47
CA PHE A 18 0.49 -1.74 -19.19
C PHE A 18 0.10 -2.74 -18.09
N THR A 19 1.09 -3.17 -17.31
CA THR A 19 0.97 -4.07 -16.13
C THR A 19 0.18 -5.36 -16.35
N GLY A 20 -0.02 -5.78 -17.61
CA GLY A 20 -0.80 -6.96 -17.96
C GLY A 20 -2.32 -6.79 -17.79
N THR A 21 -2.82 -5.58 -17.51
CA THR A 21 -4.25 -5.31 -17.31
C THR A 21 -4.82 -4.26 -18.26
N SER A 22 -4.08 -3.17 -18.52
CA SER A 22 -4.54 -2.03 -19.35
C SER A 22 -5.99 -1.61 -19.06
N SER A 23 -6.31 -1.33 -17.78
CA SER A 23 -7.69 -1.18 -17.29
C SER A 23 -8.39 0.14 -17.63
N PHE A 24 -7.71 1.10 -18.29
CA PHE A 24 -8.33 2.34 -18.78
C PHE A 24 -8.93 2.17 -20.18
N ALA A 25 -9.71 1.10 -20.36
CA ALA A 25 -10.43 0.78 -21.57
C ALA A 25 -11.75 0.08 -21.23
N ARG A 26 -12.79 0.27 -22.06
CA ARG A 26 -14.09 -0.41 -21.90
C ARG A 26 -13.96 -1.94 -22.02
N PHE A 27 -12.97 -2.41 -22.77
CA PHE A 27 -12.64 -3.83 -22.94
C PHE A 27 -11.12 -4.02 -22.86
N THR A 28 -10.68 -5.12 -22.27
CA THR A 28 -9.27 -5.51 -22.21
C THR A 28 -9.12 -7.02 -22.41
N VAL A 29 -7.93 -7.44 -22.83
CA VAL A 29 -7.56 -8.85 -22.98
C VAL A 29 -6.40 -9.12 -22.05
N VAL A 30 -6.58 -10.04 -21.11
CA VAL A 30 -5.58 -10.38 -20.09
C VAL A 30 -5.26 -11.88 -20.12
N ALA A 31 -4.12 -12.24 -19.55
CA ALA A 31 -3.76 -13.64 -19.34
C ALA A 31 -4.71 -14.28 -18.32
N GLN A 32 -5.14 -15.52 -18.56
CA GLN A 32 -6.07 -16.24 -17.69
C GLN A 32 -5.50 -16.42 -16.27
N GLU A 33 -4.18 -16.54 -16.16
CA GLU A 33 -3.44 -16.70 -14.91
C GLU A 33 -3.54 -15.44 -14.04
N SER A 34 -3.75 -14.28 -14.65
CA SER A 34 -3.89 -12.99 -13.98
C SER A 34 -5.34 -12.68 -13.55
N LEU A 35 -6.30 -13.56 -13.86
CA LEU A 35 -7.70 -13.41 -13.48
C LEU A 35 -8.00 -14.14 -12.16
N VAL A 36 -8.67 -13.43 -11.26
CA VAL A 36 -9.26 -14.00 -10.05
C VAL A 36 -10.77 -13.78 -10.11
N VAL A 37 -11.52 -14.88 -10.14
CA VAL A 37 -12.98 -14.84 -10.09
C VAL A 37 -13.40 -14.52 -8.66
N VAL A 38 -14.25 -13.50 -8.51
CA VAL A 38 -14.84 -13.09 -7.23
C VAL A 38 -16.33 -13.45 -7.20
N ASP A 39 -16.91 -13.46 -6.00
CA ASP A 39 -18.35 -13.67 -5.83
C ASP A 39 -19.13 -12.57 -6.57
N ARG A 40 -20.22 -12.96 -7.24
CA ARG A 40 -21.12 -12.04 -7.95
C ARG A 40 -21.85 -11.09 -7.00
N ALA A 41 -21.97 -11.45 -5.73
CA ALA A 41 -22.53 -10.59 -4.69
C ALA A 41 -21.62 -9.41 -4.33
N LEU A 42 -20.32 -9.47 -4.65
CA LEU A 42 -19.39 -8.37 -4.38
C LEU A 42 -19.64 -7.23 -5.39
N PRO A 43 -19.99 -6.01 -4.93
CA PRO A 43 -20.16 -4.88 -5.84
C PRO A 43 -18.87 -4.57 -6.60
N LEU A 44 -18.97 -4.37 -7.91
CA LEU A 44 -17.80 -4.24 -8.79
C LEU A 44 -16.95 -3.01 -8.50
N ASP A 45 -17.57 -1.94 -8.00
CA ASP A 45 -16.89 -0.74 -7.54
C ASP A 45 -16.00 -1.00 -6.33
N LYS A 46 -16.36 -1.98 -5.49
CA LYS A 46 -15.53 -2.46 -4.37
C LYS A 46 -14.51 -3.47 -4.83
N ALA A 47 -14.90 -4.40 -5.71
CA ALA A 47 -14.03 -5.41 -6.30
C ALA A 47 -12.79 -4.78 -6.97
N ALA A 48 -12.93 -3.60 -7.59
CA ALA A 48 -11.84 -2.86 -8.22
C ALA A 48 -10.67 -2.52 -7.28
N LEU A 49 -10.89 -2.48 -5.96
CA LEU A 49 -9.86 -2.10 -4.98
C LEU A 49 -8.95 -3.27 -4.55
N PHE A 50 -9.35 -4.52 -4.80
CA PHE A 50 -8.63 -5.71 -4.33
C PHE A 50 -7.39 -6.05 -5.18
N GLY A 51 -7.27 -5.51 -6.38
CA GLY A 51 -6.25 -5.92 -7.36
C GLY A 51 -4.86 -5.29 -7.18
N CYS A 52 -4.69 -4.31 -6.29
CA CYS A 52 -3.41 -3.62 -6.10
C CYS A 52 -3.18 -3.23 -4.64
N ALA A 53 -3.48 -1.99 -4.25
CA ALA A 53 -2.98 -1.47 -2.98
C ALA A 53 -3.55 -2.14 -1.73
N LEU A 54 -4.80 -2.61 -1.78
CA LEU A 54 -5.40 -3.31 -0.65
C LEU A 54 -4.65 -4.61 -0.35
N ILE A 55 -4.51 -5.47 -1.36
CA ILE A 55 -3.78 -6.74 -1.24
C ILE A 55 -2.30 -6.51 -0.89
N THR A 56 -1.69 -5.44 -1.43
CA THR A 56 -0.31 -5.08 -1.09
C THR A 56 -0.15 -4.68 0.37
N GLY A 57 -0.97 -3.76 0.88
CA GLY A 57 -0.84 -3.26 2.26
C GLY A 57 -1.22 -4.31 3.29
N VAL A 58 -2.38 -4.96 3.13
CA VAL A 58 -2.82 -6.03 4.06
C VAL A 58 -1.89 -7.25 3.97
N GLY A 59 -1.48 -7.63 2.76
CA GLY A 59 -0.54 -8.73 2.55
C GLY A 59 0.83 -8.46 3.15
N ALA A 60 1.33 -7.22 3.11
CA ALA A 60 2.60 -6.88 3.74
C ALA A 60 2.59 -7.14 5.25
N ILE A 61 1.46 -6.88 5.91
CA ILE A 61 1.27 -7.20 7.34
C ILE A 61 1.18 -8.72 7.56
N MET A 62 0.26 -9.39 6.87
CA MET A 62 -0.13 -10.77 7.18
C MET A 62 0.83 -11.82 6.59
N ASN A 63 1.37 -11.57 5.41
CA ASN A 63 2.18 -12.54 4.66
C ASN A 63 3.67 -12.23 4.76
N THR A 64 4.07 -10.99 4.49
CA THR A 64 5.49 -10.62 4.41
C THR A 64 6.11 -10.47 5.80
N ALA A 65 5.58 -9.54 6.59
CA ALA A 65 6.08 -9.25 7.94
C ALA A 65 5.65 -10.31 8.96
N ARG A 66 4.42 -10.83 8.79
CA ARG A 66 3.72 -11.70 9.75
C ARG A 66 3.68 -11.05 11.12
N VAL A 67 3.18 -9.81 11.17
CA VAL A 67 3.11 -9.02 12.40
C VAL A 67 2.37 -9.80 13.48
N ALA A 68 3.01 -9.93 14.64
CA ALA A 68 2.40 -10.56 15.80
C ALA A 68 1.44 -9.58 16.52
N PRO A 69 0.35 -10.08 17.11
CA PRO A 69 -0.52 -9.25 17.93
C PRO A 69 0.25 -8.59 19.08
N GLY A 70 -0.07 -7.34 19.39
CA GLY A 70 0.56 -6.55 20.45
C GLY A 70 1.92 -5.93 20.08
N GLU A 71 2.46 -6.22 18.89
CA GLU A 71 3.71 -5.59 18.45
C GLU A 71 3.48 -4.20 17.85
N PRO A 72 4.35 -3.22 18.16
CA PRO A 72 4.22 -1.88 17.60
C PRO A 72 4.69 -1.84 16.16
N VAL A 73 3.96 -1.05 15.36
CA VAL A 73 4.25 -0.85 13.95
C VAL A 73 4.33 0.62 13.60
N ALA A 74 5.26 0.98 12.71
CA ALA A 74 5.34 2.31 12.10
C ALA A 74 5.08 2.20 10.60
N ILE A 75 4.19 3.04 10.06
CA ILE A 75 3.79 3.01 8.66
C ILE A 75 4.09 4.39 8.06
N PHE A 76 5.11 4.45 7.21
CA PHE A 76 5.55 5.66 6.54
C PHE A 76 4.86 5.80 5.18
N GLY A 77 4.00 6.81 5.08
CA GLY A 77 3.16 7.13 3.93
C GLY A 77 1.72 6.67 4.12
N LEU A 78 0.76 7.58 3.89
CA LEU A 78 -0.69 7.37 4.06
C LEU A 78 -1.44 7.50 2.73
N GLY A 79 -0.85 6.99 1.65
CA GLY A 79 -1.57 6.73 0.41
C GLY A 79 -2.43 5.45 0.50
N GLY A 80 -3.03 5.03 -0.61
CA GLY A 80 -3.90 3.86 -0.61
C GLY A 80 -3.24 2.55 -0.13
N VAL A 81 -1.92 2.38 -0.31
CA VAL A 81 -1.19 1.23 0.26
C VAL A 81 -1.04 1.39 1.77
N GLY A 82 -0.58 2.55 2.25
CA GLY A 82 -0.37 2.80 3.68
C GLY A 82 -1.64 2.71 4.52
N LEU A 83 -2.74 3.26 4.03
CA LEU A 83 -4.05 3.13 4.68
C LEU A 83 -4.51 1.66 4.69
N SER A 84 -4.20 0.88 3.65
CA SER A 84 -4.44 -0.57 3.64
C SER A 84 -3.53 -1.33 4.60
N THR A 85 -2.29 -0.90 4.77
CA THR A 85 -1.34 -1.43 5.76
C THR A 85 -1.85 -1.18 7.18
N ILE A 86 -2.42 0.00 7.48
CA ILE A 86 -3.06 0.30 8.77
C ILE A 86 -4.23 -0.65 9.04
N MET A 87 -5.12 -0.85 8.06
CA MET A 87 -6.22 -1.80 8.21
C MET A 87 -5.70 -3.23 8.46
N GLY A 88 -4.65 -3.64 7.74
CA GLY A 88 -3.99 -4.93 7.96
C GLY A 88 -3.43 -5.06 9.37
N ALA A 89 -2.76 -4.02 9.88
CA ALA A 89 -2.18 -3.98 11.22
C ALA A 89 -3.26 -4.09 12.30
N LYS A 90 -4.37 -3.37 12.15
CA LYS A 90 -5.53 -3.47 13.04
C LYS A 90 -6.14 -4.87 13.03
N LEU A 91 -6.27 -5.49 11.86
CA LEU A 91 -6.84 -6.84 11.72
C LEU A 91 -6.06 -7.92 12.47
N VAL A 92 -4.73 -7.77 12.58
CA VAL A 92 -3.87 -8.72 13.31
C VAL A 92 -3.64 -8.31 14.77
N GLY A 93 -4.22 -7.20 15.23
CA GLY A 93 -4.07 -6.72 16.60
C GLY A 93 -2.71 -6.11 16.92
N ALA A 94 -2.03 -5.51 15.93
CA ALA A 94 -0.82 -4.73 16.18
C ALA A 94 -1.10 -3.55 17.11
N SER A 95 -0.15 -3.20 17.98
CA SER A 95 -0.32 -2.10 18.94
C SER A 95 1.02 -1.62 19.52
N PRO A 96 1.27 -0.30 19.60
CA PRO A 96 0.58 0.76 18.88
C PRO A 96 0.82 0.74 17.36
N ILE A 97 -0.15 1.25 16.61
CA ILE A 97 -0.06 1.55 15.17
C ILE A 97 0.26 3.04 14.99
N ILE A 98 1.46 3.34 14.51
CA ILE A 98 1.96 4.70 14.32
C ILE A 98 1.94 5.04 12.83
N ALA A 99 1.14 6.03 12.45
CA ALA A 99 0.97 6.50 11.08
C ALA A 99 1.81 7.75 10.81
N ILE A 100 2.61 7.76 9.74
CA ILE A 100 3.51 8.88 9.43
C ILE A 100 3.24 9.38 8.00
N ASP A 101 3.04 10.68 7.80
CA ASP A 101 2.92 11.31 6.48
C ASP A 101 3.37 12.77 6.54
N MET A 102 3.60 13.37 5.37
CA MET A 102 3.87 14.80 5.23
C MET A 102 2.61 15.66 5.33
N LEU A 103 1.44 15.08 5.05
CA LEU A 103 0.17 15.80 4.97
C LEU A 103 -0.73 15.48 6.19
N PRO A 104 -0.85 16.40 7.17
CA PRO A 104 -1.69 16.18 8.34
C PRO A 104 -3.17 15.95 8.04
N SER A 105 -3.65 16.42 6.87
CA SER A 105 -5.02 16.19 6.40
C SER A 105 -5.40 14.72 6.27
N LYS A 106 -4.42 13.79 6.20
CA LYS A 106 -4.67 12.35 6.12
C LYS A 106 -4.82 11.66 7.48
N PHE A 107 -4.48 12.34 8.57
CA PHE A 107 -4.37 11.73 9.89
C PHE A 107 -5.70 11.33 10.49
N GLU A 108 -6.75 12.11 10.25
CA GLU A 108 -8.08 11.78 10.73
C GLU A 108 -8.57 10.44 10.15
N LEU A 109 -8.41 10.26 8.85
CA LEU A 109 -8.75 9.00 8.18
C LEU A 109 -7.86 7.84 8.69
N ALA A 110 -6.56 8.06 8.85
CA ALA A 110 -5.66 7.04 9.39
C ALA A 110 -6.13 6.55 10.78
N ARG A 111 -6.57 7.45 11.66
CA ARG A 111 -7.12 7.09 12.97
C ARG A 111 -8.41 6.29 12.86
N ARG A 112 -9.35 6.71 12.01
CA ARG A 112 -10.58 5.94 11.75
C ARG A 112 -10.29 4.51 11.29
N LEU A 113 -9.26 4.33 10.47
CA LEU A 113 -8.85 3.03 9.95
C LEU A 113 -8.06 2.17 10.94
N GLY A 114 -7.50 2.77 12.01
CA GLY A 114 -6.84 2.02 13.08
C GLY A 114 -5.53 2.58 13.62
N ALA A 115 -5.05 3.72 13.16
CA ALA A 115 -3.83 4.31 13.73
C ALA A 115 -4.09 4.85 15.15
N ASP A 116 -3.24 4.46 16.10
CA ASP A 116 -3.27 4.96 17.48
C ASP A 116 -2.55 6.31 17.60
N HIS A 117 -1.45 6.46 16.86
CA HIS A 117 -0.65 7.68 16.82
C HIS A 117 -0.41 8.15 15.39
N THR A 118 -0.22 9.46 15.23
CA THR A 118 0.05 10.09 13.94
C THR A 118 1.20 11.07 14.07
N ILE A 119 2.14 11.06 13.13
CA ILE A 119 3.31 11.94 13.13
C ILE A 119 3.39 12.68 11.80
N ALA A 120 3.44 14.02 11.87
CA ALA A 120 3.76 14.88 10.74
C ALA A 120 5.27 14.84 10.49
N ALA A 121 5.69 14.21 9.39
CA ALA A 121 7.11 14.11 9.04
C ALA A 121 7.76 15.47 8.71
N GLY A 122 6.96 16.52 8.45
CA GLY A 122 7.43 17.90 8.29
C GLY A 122 7.65 18.64 9.61
N GLU A 123 7.19 18.10 10.75
CA GLU A 123 7.24 18.74 12.06
C GLU A 123 8.21 17.99 12.99
N GLY A 124 9.50 18.05 12.68
CA GLY A 124 10.57 17.45 13.50
C GLY A 124 11.13 16.14 12.96
N ASP A 125 11.73 15.34 13.84
CA ASP A 125 12.34 14.05 13.48
C ASP A 125 11.38 12.88 13.78
N PRO A 126 10.72 12.30 12.76
CA PRO A 126 9.79 11.20 12.99
C PRO A 126 10.47 9.96 13.60
N VAL A 127 11.76 9.74 13.35
CA VAL A 127 12.50 8.61 13.93
C VAL A 127 12.61 8.77 15.44
N LYS A 128 12.99 9.97 15.90
CA LYS A 128 13.09 10.28 17.33
C LYS A 128 11.73 10.12 18.01
N MET A 129 10.68 10.69 17.44
CA MET A 129 9.32 10.61 17.99
C MET A 129 8.81 9.16 18.08
N ILE A 130 9.04 8.34 17.06
CA ILE A 130 8.70 6.91 17.10
C ILE A 130 9.44 6.20 18.24
N ARG A 131 10.75 6.45 18.36
CA ARG A 131 11.57 5.81 19.40
C ARG A 131 11.15 6.22 20.80
N GLU A 132 10.73 7.46 21.00
CA GLU A 132 10.18 7.96 22.27
C GLU A 132 8.83 7.29 22.59
N LEU A 133 7.91 7.23 21.63
CA LEU A 133 6.59 6.59 21.81
C LEU A 133 6.67 5.08 22.11
N THR A 134 7.73 4.42 21.63
CA THR A 134 7.88 2.96 21.72
C THR A 134 9.02 2.50 22.63
N ASN A 135 9.64 3.44 23.34
CA ASN A 135 10.80 3.18 24.21
C ASN A 135 11.92 2.37 23.54
N GLY A 136 12.30 2.74 22.32
CA GLY A 136 13.44 2.14 21.62
C GLY A 136 13.25 1.80 20.14
N GLY A 137 12.03 1.96 19.62
CA GLY A 137 11.70 1.70 18.22
C GLY A 137 10.60 0.64 18.06
N VAL A 138 10.05 0.58 16.86
CA VAL A 138 9.01 -0.39 16.49
C VAL A 138 9.60 -1.75 16.14
N GLU A 139 8.81 -2.80 16.34
CA GLU A 139 9.16 -4.15 15.89
C GLU A 139 9.11 -4.24 14.36
N TYR A 140 8.10 -3.61 13.75
CA TYR A 140 7.93 -3.58 12.31
C TYR A 140 7.80 -2.14 11.79
N ALA A 141 8.68 -1.72 10.90
CA ALA A 141 8.53 -0.47 10.16
C ALA A 141 8.22 -0.75 8.69
N PHE A 142 7.24 -0.05 8.12
CA PHE A 142 6.79 -0.22 6.75
C PHE A 142 7.03 1.08 5.96
N ASP A 143 7.84 1.02 4.90
CA ASP A 143 7.95 2.11 3.93
C ASP A 143 7.03 1.82 2.74
N VAL A 144 5.98 2.63 2.60
CA VAL A 144 5.06 2.59 1.45
C VAL A 144 5.20 3.81 0.54
N VAL A 145 6.23 4.64 0.72
CA VAL A 145 6.47 5.85 -0.07
C VAL A 145 7.31 5.53 -1.30
N GLY A 146 8.35 4.70 -1.14
CA GLY A 146 9.31 4.44 -2.23
C GLY A 146 10.32 5.57 -2.37
N ASN A 147 10.69 6.20 -1.25
CA ASN A 147 11.75 7.18 -1.19
C ASN A 147 12.88 6.63 -0.32
N THR A 148 14.12 6.65 -0.82
CA THR A 148 15.26 6.03 -0.12
C THR A 148 15.55 6.67 1.24
N ASN A 149 15.29 7.97 1.42
CA ASN A 149 15.42 8.62 2.72
C ASN A 149 14.35 8.15 3.71
N VAL A 150 13.12 7.96 3.24
CA VAL A 150 12.02 7.44 4.07
C VAL A 150 12.29 5.99 4.46
N LEU A 151 12.79 5.16 3.55
CA LEU A 151 13.23 3.80 3.86
C LEU A 151 14.35 3.79 4.91
N ALA A 152 15.33 4.70 4.79
CA ALA A 152 16.39 4.84 5.78
C ALA A 152 15.86 5.30 7.15
N GLN A 153 14.86 6.19 7.18
CA GLN A 153 14.17 6.58 8.41
C GLN A 153 13.42 5.40 9.04
N ALA A 154 12.68 4.62 8.25
CA ALA A 154 12.00 3.41 8.70
C ALA A 154 12.99 2.40 9.32
N PHE A 155 14.16 2.22 8.70
CA PHE A 155 15.23 1.36 9.23
C PHE A 155 15.81 1.87 10.57
N LYS A 156 15.98 3.19 10.72
CA LYS A 156 16.42 3.80 11.98
C LYS A 156 15.36 3.72 13.08
N ALA A 157 14.08 3.82 12.71
CA ALA A 157 12.94 3.73 13.63
C ALA A 157 12.66 2.29 14.11
N THR A 158 13.13 1.29 13.36
CA THR A 158 13.07 -0.13 13.76
C THR A 158 13.99 -0.38 14.96
N ARG A 159 13.56 -1.20 15.91
CA ARG A 159 14.39 -1.60 17.07
C ARG A 159 15.41 -2.70 16.71
N PRO A 160 16.43 -2.99 17.55
CA PRO A 160 17.25 -4.20 17.39
C PRO A 160 16.38 -5.47 17.34
N GLY A 161 16.70 -6.42 16.44
CA GLY A 161 15.93 -7.63 16.16
C GLY A 161 14.71 -7.42 15.25
N GLY A 162 14.28 -6.16 15.07
CA GLY A 162 13.08 -5.82 14.31
C GLY A 162 13.26 -5.87 12.78
N LYS A 163 12.14 -5.68 12.08
CA LYS A 163 12.06 -5.75 10.61
C LYS A 163 11.61 -4.45 9.98
N THR A 164 12.34 -4.02 8.95
CA THR A 164 11.92 -2.95 8.05
C THR A 164 11.45 -3.55 6.73
N ILE A 165 10.21 -3.25 6.35
CA ILE A 165 9.55 -3.79 5.16
C ILE A 165 9.46 -2.69 4.10
N ALA A 166 10.21 -2.85 3.02
CA ALA A 166 10.18 -1.97 1.85
C ALA A 166 9.05 -2.41 0.91
N ILE A 167 8.01 -1.59 0.78
CA ILE A 167 6.85 -1.82 -0.10
C ILE A 167 6.86 -0.82 -1.25
N GLY A 168 7.14 0.45 -0.95
CA GLY A 168 7.25 1.49 -1.95
C GLY A 168 8.43 1.24 -2.90
N ILE A 169 8.25 1.57 -4.18
CA ILE A 169 9.25 1.30 -5.22
C ILE A 169 10.01 2.60 -5.52
N PRO A 170 11.28 2.74 -5.08
CA PRO A 170 12.10 3.88 -5.47
C PRO A 170 12.50 3.82 -6.95
N PRO A 171 12.94 4.95 -7.54
CA PRO A 171 13.55 4.93 -8.86
C PRO A 171 14.75 3.98 -8.90
N THR A 172 14.94 3.28 -10.02
CA THR A 172 15.90 2.16 -10.15
C THR A 172 17.37 2.58 -10.05
N ASP A 173 17.66 3.87 -10.20
CA ASP A 173 18.99 4.47 -10.08
C ASP A 173 19.32 4.95 -8.64
N LYS A 174 18.38 4.82 -7.69
CA LYS A 174 18.57 5.26 -6.30
C LYS A 174 19.00 4.10 -5.41
N PHE A 175 19.92 4.41 -4.51
CA PHE A 175 20.49 3.45 -3.56
C PHE A 175 20.05 3.75 -2.13
N LEU A 176 19.84 2.70 -1.35
CA LEU A 176 19.66 2.80 0.10
C LEU A 176 21.05 2.81 0.76
N SER A 177 21.41 3.94 1.36
CA SER A 177 22.61 4.06 2.20
C SER A 177 22.24 3.92 3.67
N THR A 178 22.75 2.89 4.34
CA THR A 178 22.56 2.66 5.78
C THR A 178 23.80 2.04 6.42
N HIS A 179 23.88 2.08 7.76
CA HIS A 179 24.96 1.45 8.49
C HIS A 179 24.82 -0.08 8.44
N ALA A 180 25.61 -0.73 7.58
CA ALA A 180 25.61 -2.19 7.45
C ALA A 180 25.89 -2.90 8.79
N ALA A 181 26.71 -2.30 9.66
CA ALA A 181 26.96 -2.81 10.99
C ALA A 181 25.69 -2.98 11.84
N ALA A 182 24.64 -2.18 11.61
CA ALA A 182 23.37 -2.32 12.33
C ALA A 182 22.60 -3.58 11.93
N LEU A 183 22.80 -4.12 10.72
CA LEU A 183 22.22 -5.41 10.32
C LEU A 183 22.80 -6.56 11.15
N VAL A 184 24.10 -6.48 11.47
CA VAL A 184 24.81 -7.53 12.21
C VAL A 184 24.70 -7.30 13.72
N LEU A 185 25.14 -6.14 14.21
CA LEU A 185 25.26 -5.86 15.64
C LEU A 185 23.90 -5.64 16.33
N GLN A 186 22.87 -5.25 15.59
CA GLN A 186 21.51 -5.08 16.12
C GLN A 186 20.55 -6.11 15.55
N GLU A 187 21.03 -7.09 14.78
CA GLU A 187 20.21 -8.15 14.17
C GLU A 187 18.97 -7.62 13.42
N LYS A 188 19.07 -6.44 12.81
CA LYS A 188 17.96 -5.83 12.06
C LYS A 188 17.80 -6.48 10.70
N THR A 189 16.55 -6.63 10.27
CA THR A 189 16.21 -7.14 8.94
C THR A 189 15.67 -6.03 8.04
N ILE A 190 16.09 -6.00 6.77
CA ILE A 190 15.41 -5.25 5.70
C ILE A 190 14.86 -6.27 4.69
N GLN A 191 13.57 -6.20 4.41
CA GLN A 191 12.88 -7.14 3.54
C GLN A 191 11.98 -6.41 2.54
N GLY A 192 12.00 -6.83 1.28
CA GLY A 192 11.08 -6.32 0.25
C GLY A 192 9.71 -7.00 0.31
N SER A 193 8.66 -6.27 -0.07
CA SER A 193 7.28 -6.75 -0.15
C SER A 193 6.64 -6.36 -1.48
N PHE A 194 6.74 -7.25 -2.47
CA PHE A 194 6.05 -7.08 -3.75
C PHE A 194 4.64 -7.66 -3.68
N MET A 195 3.61 -6.85 -3.97
CA MET A 195 2.20 -7.24 -3.88
C MET A 195 1.82 -7.88 -2.53
N GLY A 196 2.45 -7.46 -1.44
CA GLY A 196 2.21 -7.99 -0.10
C GLY A 196 2.59 -9.47 0.06
N SER A 197 3.54 -9.97 -0.74
CA SER A 197 3.89 -11.39 -0.87
C SER A 197 2.66 -12.29 -1.04
N ALA A 198 1.62 -11.75 -1.67
CA ALA A 198 0.32 -12.38 -1.75
C ALA A 198 0.25 -13.41 -2.87
N ILE A 199 -0.61 -14.40 -2.69
CA ILE A 199 -1.08 -15.30 -3.74
C ILE A 199 -2.47 -14.80 -4.12
N PRO A 200 -2.65 -14.11 -5.26
CA PRO A 200 -3.90 -13.39 -5.56
C PRO A 200 -5.17 -14.22 -5.43
N ARG A 201 -5.18 -15.46 -5.95
CA ARG A 201 -6.34 -16.36 -5.84
C ARG A 201 -6.75 -16.66 -4.39
N ARG A 202 -5.77 -16.84 -3.50
CA ARG A 202 -6.01 -17.13 -2.08
C ARG A 202 -6.39 -15.85 -1.33
N ASP A 203 -5.60 -14.80 -1.51
CA ASP A 203 -5.66 -13.63 -0.66
C ASP A 203 -6.80 -12.70 -1.05
N ILE A 204 -7.13 -12.55 -2.34
CA ILE A 204 -8.33 -11.80 -2.75
C ILE A 204 -9.58 -12.46 -2.15
N SER A 205 -9.73 -13.78 -2.24
CA SER A 205 -10.87 -14.49 -1.65
C SER A 205 -11.00 -14.27 -0.13
N ARG A 206 -9.87 -14.30 0.59
CA ARG A 206 -9.87 -14.00 2.04
C ARG A 206 -10.27 -12.56 2.33
N LEU A 207 -9.70 -11.61 1.59
CA LEU A 207 -9.98 -10.18 1.77
C LEU A 207 -11.45 -9.85 1.43
N THR A 208 -12.02 -10.47 0.40
CA THR A 208 -13.44 -10.27 0.07
C THR A 208 -14.34 -10.78 1.17
N HIS A 209 -14.03 -11.93 1.79
CA HIS A 209 -14.79 -12.40 2.97
C HIS A 209 -14.66 -11.45 4.16
N LEU A 210 -13.46 -10.92 4.43
CA LEU A 210 -13.27 -9.92 5.50
C LEU A 210 -14.12 -8.67 5.25
N TYR A 211 -14.15 -8.17 4.01
CA TYR A 211 -15.01 -7.06 3.61
C TYR A 211 -16.50 -7.37 3.81
N MET A 212 -16.98 -8.50 3.26
CA MET A 212 -18.38 -8.89 3.37
C MET A 212 -18.83 -9.15 4.81
N SER A 213 -17.90 -9.48 5.72
CA SER A 213 -18.15 -9.62 7.16
C SER A 213 -18.07 -8.30 7.96
N GLY A 214 -17.84 -7.16 7.30
CA GLY A 214 -17.73 -5.85 7.93
C GLY A 214 -16.41 -5.60 8.68
N LYS A 215 -15.43 -6.49 8.57
CA LYS A 215 -14.13 -6.37 9.27
C LYS A 215 -13.13 -5.48 8.55
N LEU A 216 -13.39 -5.14 7.30
CA LEU A 216 -12.51 -4.32 6.47
C LEU A 216 -13.27 -3.10 5.96
N PRO A 217 -13.06 -1.89 6.52
CA PRO A 217 -13.79 -0.67 6.15
C PRO A 217 -13.28 -0.08 4.82
N LEU A 218 -13.40 -0.86 3.75
CA LEU A 218 -12.83 -0.55 2.42
C LEU A 218 -13.42 0.73 1.82
N ASP A 219 -14.67 1.04 2.15
CA ASP A 219 -15.42 2.17 1.61
C ASP A 219 -14.78 3.51 1.96
N GLU A 220 -14.10 3.59 3.10
CA GLU A 220 -13.38 4.78 3.57
C GLU A 220 -12.19 5.17 2.67
N LEU A 221 -11.70 4.25 1.82
CA LEU A 221 -10.62 4.54 0.87
C LEU A 221 -11.10 5.26 -0.39
N LEU A 222 -12.41 5.26 -0.65
CA LEU A 222 -12.98 5.79 -1.88
C LEU A 222 -13.09 7.31 -1.82
N SER A 223 -12.40 7.96 -2.75
CA SER A 223 -12.62 9.34 -3.13
C SER A 223 -13.74 9.43 -4.18
N PRO A 224 -14.25 10.63 -4.50
CA PRO A 224 -15.24 10.79 -5.56
C PRO A 224 -14.84 10.10 -6.86
N SER A 225 -15.83 9.44 -7.49
CA SER A 225 -15.63 8.80 -8.80
C SER A 225 -15.33 9.85 -9.87
N ILE A 226 -14.64 9.44 -10.92
CA ILE A 226 -14.29 10.25 -12.08
C ILE A 226 -14.71 9.55 -13.37
N THR A 227 -14.90 10.31 -14.46
CA THR A 227 -15.09 9.72 -15.79
C THR A 227 -13.77 9.63 -16.55
N LEU A 228 -13.78 8.96 -17.70
CA LEU A 228 -12.61 8.94 -18.59
C LEU A 228 -12.25 10.34 -19.11
N ALA A 229 -13.22 11.25 -19.26
CA ALA A 229 -12.95 12.63 -19.63
C ALA A 229 -12.18 13.40 -18.53
N ASP A 230 -12.44 13.06 -17.27
CA ASP A 230 -11.82 13.72 -16.11
C ASP A 230 -10.47 13.11 -15.70
N ILE A 231 -9.95 12.14 -16.47
CA ILE A 231 -8.83 11.30 -16.02
C ILE A 231 -7.58 12.12 -15.64
N ASN A 232 -7.27 13.18 -16.40
CA ASN A 232 -6.12 14.05 -16.12
C ASN A 232 -6.29 14.83 -14.82
N THR A 233 -7.47 15.41 -14.58
CA THR A 233 -7.79 16.05 -13.30
C THR A 233 -7.75 15.05 -12.15
N GLY A 234 -8.14 13.80 -12.41
CA GLY A 234 -7.98 12.70 -11.47
C GLY A 234 -6.51 12.47 -11.08
N PHE A 235 -5.59 12.51 -12.06
CA PHE A 235 -4.15 12.44 -11.81
C PHE A 235 -3.62 13.65 -11.02
N ASP A 236 -4.08 14.86 -11.32
CA ASP A 236 -3.68 16.07 -10.59
C ASP A 236 -4.04 15.98 -9.10
N ARG A 237 -5.25 15.49 -8.78
CA ARG A 237 -5.69 15.26 -7.39
C ARG A 237 -4.83 14.23 -6.67
N LEU A 238 -4.42 13.16 -7.37
CA LEU A 238 -3.50 12.17 -6.81
C LEU A 238 -2.12 12.79 -6.54
N ALA A 239 -1.60 13.61 -7.45
CA ALA A 239 -0.32 14.29 -7.30
C ALA A 239 -0.31 15.27 -6.12
N GLN A 240 -1.44 15.96 -5.89
CA GLN A 240 -1.63 16.88 -4.76
C GLN A 240 -1.90 16.16 -3.43
N GLY A 241 -2.18 14.85 -3.46
CA GLY A 241 -2.54 14.07 -2.27
C GLY A 241 -3.96 14.36 -1.73
N SER A 242 -4.82 14.98 -2.54
CA SER A 242 -6.22 15.29 -2.18
C SER A 242 -7.21 14.16 -2.50
N ALA A 243 -6.75 13.10 -3.18
CA ALA A 243 -7.50 11.88 -3.42
C ALA A 243 -6.69 10.62 -3.01
N ILE A 244 -7.41 9.55 -2.69
CA ILE A 244 -6.85 8.26 -2.27
C ILE A 244 -7.07 7.21 -3.35
N ARG A 245 -8.34 6.85 -3.60
CA ARG A 245 -8.76 5.95 -4.67
C ARG A 245 -9.96 6.54 -5.39
N GLN A 246 -9.79 6.85 -6.67
CA GLN A 246 -10.87 7.36 -7.52
C GLN A 246 -11.33 6.22 -8.42
N LEU A 247 -12.63 5.93 -8.41
CA LEU A 247 -13.20 4.97 -9.34
C LEU A 247 -13.44 5.62 -10.69
N LEU A 248 -12.86 5.04 -11.73
CA LEU A 248 -13.10 5.45 -13.11
C LEU A 248 -14.38 4.80 -13.62
N ARG A 249 -15.33 5.61 -14.10
CA ARG A 249 -16.59 5.15 -14.69
C ARG A 249 -16.61 5.42 -16.19
N PHE A 250 -16.93 4.38 -16.95
CA PHE A 250 -17.25 4.48 -18.37
C PHE A 250 -18.74 4.77 -18.50
N VAL A 251 -19.12 6.03 -18.29
CA VAL A 251 -20.45 6.51 -18.68
C VAL A 251 -20.56 6.66 -20.20
#